data_AF-A0AAD8DMU4-F1
#
_entry.id   AF-A0AAD8DMU4-F1
#
_cell.length_a   1.000
_cell.length_b   1.000
_cell.length_c   1.000
_cell.angle_alpha   90.00
_cell.angle_beta   90.00
_cell.angle_gamma   90.00
#
_symmetry.space_group_name_H-M   'P 1'
#
loop_
_entity.id
_entity.type
_entity.pdbx_description
1 polymer ?
#
loop_
_entity_poly.entity_id
_entity_poly.type
_entity_poly.pdbx_seq_one_letter_code
_entity_poly.pdbx_strand_id
1 'polypeptide(L)'
;MTAQNEDVPSEAVACELLDKIIVKQLHLMEEKMRCELNIESNIKNGSIHLAKSRYIMGQSSVSTTRLPTESSSDFSASTKCETIEEDGLKVMKVIENDAEDTVNPLRWFGVLVPQNMHKAKSIFQNTINYVVECVNVQMQLQTNLKLIEMLKQYINSEKVTAA
;
A
#
# COMPACT_ATOMS: atom_id res chain seq x y z
N MET A 1 51.68 -22.33 12.18
CA MET A 1 50.42 -22.18 12.93
C MET A 1 49.36 -21.85 11.92
N THR A 2 48.45 -22.80 11.74
CA THR A 2 47.59 -23.00 10.57
C THR A 2 46.54 -21.92 10.44
N ALA A 3 46.37 -21.44 9.21
CA ALA A 3 45.33 -20.52 8.78
C ALA A 3 43.95 -21.06 9.17
N GLN A 4 43.18 -20.23 9.88
CA GLN A 4 41.73 -20.38 9.97
C GLN A 4 41.18 -19.82 8.66
N ASN A 5 40.79 -20.70 7.74
CA ASN A 5 39.92 -20.32 6.63
C ASN A 5 38.56 -19.98 7.24
N GLU A 6 38.23 -18.70 7.22
CA GLU A 6 36.94 -18.15 7.58
C GLU A 6 35.83 -18.83 6.76
N ASP A 7 34.81 -19.21 7.50
CA ASP A 7 33.47 -19.71 7.15
C ASP A 7 32.93 -19.19 5.81
N VAL A 8 33.24 -19.89 4.70
CA VAL A 8 32.56 -19.69 3.42
C VAL A 8 31.21 -20.42 3.51
N PRO A 9 30.06 -19.72 3.38
CA PRO A 9 28.77 -20.39 3.42
C PRO A 9 28.70 -21.43 2.31
N SER A 10 28.55 -22.70 2.69
CA SER A 10 28.42 -23.82 1.76
C SER A 10 27.31 -23.54 0.73
N GLU A 11 27.53 -23.88 -0.54
CA GLU A 11 26.54 -23.82 -1.64
C GLU A 11 25.15 -24.35 -1.20
N ALA A 12 25.13 -25.39 -0.36
CA ALA A 12 23.91 -25.96 0.19
C ALA A 12 23.09 -24.96 1.03
N VAL A 13 23.76 -24.11 1.81
CA VAL A 13 23.14 -23.06 2.64
C VAL A 13 22.54 -21.96 1.74
N ALA A 14 23.24 -21.58 0.67
CA ALA A 14 22.74 -20.61 -0.30
C ALA A 14 21.49 -21.12 -1.04
N CYS A 15 21.48 -22.40 -1.43
CA CYS A 15 20.31 -23.07 -2.02
C CYS A 15 19.13 -23.14 -1.04
N GLU A 16 19.37 -23.53 0.22
CA GLU A 16 18.30 -23.57 1.24
C GLU A 16 17.70 -22.18 1.49
N LEU A 17 18.55 -21.14 1.53
CA LEU A 17 18.10 -19.76 1.68
C LEU A 17 17.28 -19.30 0.47
N LEU A 18 17.72 -19.66 -0.75
CA LEU A 18 16.99 -19.37 -1.98
C LEU A 18 15.59 -19.98 -1.96
N ASP A 19 15.47 -21.25 -1.56
CA ASP A 19 14.18 -21.94 -1.43
C ASP A 19 13.27 -21.24 -0.42
N LYS A 20 13.80 -20.87 0.75
CA LYS A 20 13.05 -20.12 1.78
C LYS A 20 12.55 -18.77 1.25
N ILE A 21 13.37 -18.03 0.52
CA ILE A 21 12.97 -16.73 -0.04
C ILE A 21 11.92 -16.89 -1.14
N ILE A 22 12.01 -17.93 -1.97
CA ILE A 22 11.00 -18.23 -2.99
C ILE A 22 9.65 -18.57 -2.34
N VAL A 23 9.63 -19.38 -1.28
CA VAL A 23 8.40 -19.66 -0.53
C VAL A 23 7.83 -18.37 0.08
N LYS A 24 8.68 -17.53 0.67
CA LYS A 24 8.26 -16.21 1.20
C LYS A 24 7.70 -15.32 0.09
N GLN A 25 8.29 -15.35 -1.11
CA GLN A 25 7.80 -14.60 -2.27
C GLN A 25 6.37 -15.01 -2.63
N LEU A 26 6.07 -16.31 -2.66
CA LEU A 26 4.73 -16.81 -2.95
C LEU A 26 3.71 -16.37 -1.90
N HIS A 27 4.09 -16.40 -0.62
CA HIS A 27 3.19 -15.94 0.45
C HIS A 27 2.91 -14.43 0.36
N LEU A 28 3.93 -13.62 0.08
CA LEU A 28 3.74 -12.18 -0.13
C LEU A 28 2.91 -11.88 -1.39
N MET A 29 2.97 -12.73 -2.42
CA MET A 29 2.11 -12.59 -3.61
C MET A 29 0.65 -12.87 -3.26
N GLU A 30 0.37 -13.91 -2.47
CA GLU A 30 -0.97 -14.20 -1.95
C GLU A 30 -1.49 -13.02 -1.11
N GLU A 31 -0.66 -12.49 -0.22
CA GLU A 31 -1.02 -11.34 0.61
C GLU A 31 -1.34 -10.10 -0.23
N LYS A 32 -0.51 -9.80 -1.24
CA LYS A 32 -0.77 -8.71 -2.19
C LYS A 32 -2.12 -8.89 -2.90
N MET A 33 -2.40 -10.08 -3.41
CA MET A 33 -3.68 -10.36 -4.08
C MET A 33 -4.86 -10.14 -3.14
N ARG A 34 -4.73 -10.55 -1.87
CA ARG A 34 -5.76 -10.31 -0.85
C ARG A 34 -5.98 -8.82 -0.58
N CYS A 35 -4.89 -8.03 -0.49
CA CYS A 35 -4.98 -6.58 -0.36
C CYS A 35 -5.71 -5.95 -1.55
N GLU A 36 -5.36 -6.33 -2.78
CA GLU A 36 -6.01 -5.82 -4.00
C GLU A 36 -7.51 -6.15 -4.04
N LEU A 37 -7.91 -7.37 -3.71
CA LEU A 37 -9.32 -7.76 -3.62
C LEU A 37 -10.08 -6.96 -2.56
N ASN A 38 -9.47 -6.68 -1.41
CA ASN A 38 -10.06 -5.83 -0.37
C ASN A 38 -10.23 -4.39 -0.84
N ILE A 39 -9.24 -3.83 -1.54
CA ILE A 39 -9.29 -2.50 -2.13
C ILE A 39 -10.44 -2.42 -3.15
N GLU A 40 -10.52 -3.38 -4.07
CA GLU A 40 -11.60 -3.44 -5.08
C GLU A 40 -12.98 -3.52 -4.43
N SER A 41 -13.15 -4.41 -3.44
CA SER A 41 -14.39 -4.58 -2.71
C SER A 41 -14.82 -3.28 -2.02
N ASN A 42 -13.88 -2.60 -1.34
CA ASN A 42 -14.16 -1.35 -0.64
C ASN A 42 -14.46 -0.21 -1.61
N ILE A 43 -13.73 -0.09 -2.73
CA ILE A 43 -14.02 0.92 -3.76
C ILE A 43 -15.42 0.73 -4.33
N LYS A 44 -15.81 -0.52 -4.62
CA LYS A 44 -17.16 -0.85 -5.09
C LYS A 44 -18.22 -0.49 -4.05
N ASN A 45 -18.02 -0.89 -2.79
CA ASN A 45 -18.96 -0.61 -1.70
C ASN A 45 -19.12 0.90 -1.44
N GLY A 46 -18.01 1.64 -1.38
CA GLY A 46 -18.00 3.10 -1.25
C GLY A 46 -18.74 3.78 -2.40
N SER A 47 -18.50 3.34 -3.63
CA SER A 47 -19.18 3.85 -4.83
C SER A 47 -20.68 3.59 -4.82
N ILE A 48 -21.13 2.42 -4.36
CA ILE A 48 -22.55 2.10 -4.18
C ILE A 48 -23.19 3.05 -3.16
N HIS A 49 -22.52 3.37 -2.07
CA HIS A 49 -23.01 4.33 -1.08
C HIS A 49 -23.09 5.76 -1.63
N LEU A 50 -22.13 6.18 -2.45
CA LEU A 50 -22.22 7.46 -3.17
C LEU A 50 -23.42 7.48 -4.13
N ALA A 51 -23.61 6.41 -4.91
CA ALA A 51 -24.74 6.29 -5.83
C ALA A 51 -26.09 6.35 -5.09
N LYS A 52 -26.23 5.65 -3.95
CA LYS A 52 -27.41 5.74 -3.08
C LYS A 52 -27.63 7.15 -2.56
N SER A 53 -26.55 7.86 -2.18
CA SER A 53 -26.65 9.25 -1.72
C SER A 53 -27.20 10.17 -2.81
N ARG A 54 -26.70 10.04 -4.05
CA ARG A 54 -27.18 10.80 -5.21
C ARG A 54 -28.62 10.45 -5.60
N TYR A 55 -28.99 9.17 -5.52
CA TYR A 55 -30.36 8.72 -5.78
C TYR A 55 -31.36 9.35 -4.80
N ILE A 56 -31.04 9.35 -3.51
CA ILE A 56 -31.93 9.86 -2.46
C ILE A 56 -32.05 11.39 -2.49
N MET A 57 -30.93 12.10 -2.67
CA MET A 57 -30.90 13.58 -2.61
C MET A 57 -31.16 14.27 -3.94
N GLY A 58 -31.16 13.52 -5.03
CA GLY A 58 -31.27 14.05 -6.39
C GLY A 58 -29.99 14.70 -6.91
N GLN A 59 -30.01 15.01 -8.20
CA GLN A 59 -28.83 15.47 -8.95
C GLN A 59 -28.35 16.88 -8.57
N SER A 60 -29.19 17.74 -8.01
CA SER A 60 -28.85 19.13 -7.67
C SER A 60 -28.05 19.24 -6.38
N SER A 61 -28.30 18.32 -5.44
CA SER A 61 -27.66 18.29 -4.12
C SER A 61 -26.30 17.61 -4.18
N VAL A 62 -26.20 16.49 -4.92
CA VAL A 62 -24.97 15.72 -5.10
C VAL A 62 -24.52 15.82 -6.56
N SER A 63 -23.90 16.96 -6.88
CA SER A 63 -23.41 17.31 -8.22
C SER A 63 -21.93 17.66 -8.20
N THR A 64 -21.25 17.44 -9.33
CA THR A 64 -19.88 17.92 -9.60
C THR A 64 -19.75 19.43 -9.44
N THR A 65 -20.83 20.19 -9.66
CA THR A 65 -20.87 21.66 -9.46
C THR A 65 -20.58 22.08 -8.01
N ARG A 66 -20.68 21.16 -7.05
CA ARG A 66 -20.36 21.42 -5.65
C ARG A 66 -18.87 21.31 -5.32
N LEU A 67 -18.07 20.73 -6.22
CA LEU A 67 -16.66 20.53 -5.97
C LEU A 67 -15.90 21.87 -6.07
N PRO A 68 -14.84 22.07 -5.27
CA PRO A 68 -13.94 23.19 -5.44
C PRO A 68 -13.39 23.27 -6.87
N THR A 69 -13.35 24.48 -7.42
CA THR A 69 -12.72 24.82 -8.71
C THR A 69 -11.37 25.51 -8.48
N GLU A 70 -10.63 25.78 -9.54
CA GLU A 70 -9.34 26.50 -9.49
C GLU A 70 -9.41 27.89 -8.82
N SER A 71 -10.61 28.47 -8.72
CA SER A 71 -10.88 29.73 -8.02
C SER A 71 -11.16 29.58 -6.53
N SER A 72 -11.23 28.35 -6.02
CA SER A 72 -11.47 28.08 -4.59
C SER A 72 -10.17 28.27 -3.81
N SER A 73 -10.25 28.55 -2.51
CA SER A 73 -9.07 28.56 -1.65
C SER A 73 -8.39 27.19 -1.65
N ASP A 74 -7.06 27.20 -1.65
CA ASP A 74 -6.28 26.00 -1.43
C ASP A 74 -6.63 25.36 -0.07
N PHE A 75 -6.48 24.05 0.00
CA PHE A 75 -6.70 23.28 1.22
C PHE A 75 -5.75 22.09 1.25
N SER A 76 -5.31 21.73 2.45
CA SER A 76 -4.47 20.56 2.68
C SER A 76 -5.29 19.28 2.74
N ALA A 77 -4.67 18.17 2.30
CA ALA A 77 -5.23 16.83 2.48
C ALA A 77 -5.36 16.50 3.97
N SER A 78 -6.43 15.82 4.37
CA SER A 78 -6.65 15.41 5.78
C SER A 78 -5.70 14.31 6.26
N THR A 79 -5.05 13.63 5.34
CA THR A 79 -4.27 12.42 5.61
C THR A 79 -3.07 12.41 4.68
N LYS A 80 -1.91 12.10 5.24
CA LYS A 80 -0.62 12.01 4.54
C LYS A 80 -0.06 10.59 4.65
N CYS A 81 0.85 10.27 3.74
CA CYS A 81 1.61 9.03 3.77
C CYS A 81 3.06 9.38 4.11
N GLU A 82 3.61 8.77 5.15
CA GLU A 82 5.00 8.95 5.56
C GLU A 82 5.75 7.63 5.49
N THR A 83 7.02 7.70 5.10
CA THR A 83 7.94 6.57 5.18
C THR A 83 8.60 6.58 6.54
N ILE A 84 8.43 5.49 7.28
CA ILE A 84 9.02 5.27 8.60
C ILE A 84 10.03 4.13 8.45
N GLU A 85 11.18 4.26 9.12
CA GLU A 85 12.14 3.18 9.24
C GLU A 85 11.81 2.38 10.50
N GLU A 86 11.32 1.15 10.32
CA GLU A 86 10.99 0.21 11.40
C GLU A 86 11.88 -1.03 11.21
N ASP A 87 12.68 -1.38 12.22
CA ASP A 87 13.65 -2.48 12.18
C ASP A 87 14.63 -2.43 10.98
N GLY A 88 15.02 -1.22 10.56
CA GLY A 88 15.90 -1.00 9.40
C GLY A 88 15.21 -1.21 8.05
N LEU A 89 13.89 -1.43 8.03
CA LEU A 89 13.07 -1.54 6.83
C LEU A 89 12.25 -0.26 6.61
N LYS A 90 12.20 0.21 5.37
CA LYS A 90 11.35 1.34 4.97
C LYS A 90 9.90 0.86 4.83
N VAL A 91 9.02 1.36 5.69
CA VAL A 91 7.59 1.04 5.71
C VAL A 91 6.79 2.33 5.55
N MET A 92 5.78 2.30 4.70
CA MET A 92 4.84 3.40 4.51
C MET A 92 3.71 3.31 5.54
N LYS A 93 3.33 4.41 6.18
CA LYS A 93 2.16 4.49 7.06
C LYS A 93 1.28 5.69 6.74
N VAL A 94 -0.01 5.50 6.94
CA VAL A 94 -1.03 6.54 6.83
C VAL A 94 -1.09 7.31 8.15
N ILE A 95 -0.96 8.63 8.10
CA ILE A 95 -0.96 9.51 9.27
C ILE A 95 -1.93 10.66 9.02
N GLU A 96 -2.62 11.11 10.06
CA GLU A 96 -3.44 12.31 9.97
C GLU A 96 -2.57 13.55 9.73
N ASN A 97 -3.10 14.51 8.98
CA ASN A 97 -2.40 15.76 8.72
C ASN A 97 -2.89 16.83 9.71
N ASP A 98 -1.95 17.46 10.43
CA ASP A 98 -2.23 18.50 11.42
C ASP A 98 -2.33 19.91 10.81
N ALA A 99 -2.38 20.02 9.49
CA ALA A 99 -2.51 21.31 8.81
C ALA A 99 -3.83 22.02 9.18
N GLU A 100 -3.74 23.30 9.51
CA GLU A 100 -4.88 24.11 9.96
C GLU A 100 -5.96 24.30 8.88
N ASP A 101 -5.60 24.17 7.61
CA ASP A 101 -6.44 24.38 6.44
C ASP A 101 -7.08 23.08 5.89
N THR A 102 -7.10 22.01 6.68
CA THR A 102 -7.79 20.78 6.28
C THR A 102 -9.31 21.00 6.18
N VAL A 103 -9.90 20.52 5.08
CA VAL A 103 -11.34 20.69 4.80
C VAL A 103 -12.06 19.35 4.87
N ASN A 104 -13.25 19.33 5.49
CA ASN A 104 -14.14 18.16 5.42
C ASN A 104 -14.96 18.18 4.10
N PRO A 105 -14.68 17.28 3.15
CA PRO A 105 -15.27 17.33 1.81
C PRO A 105 -16.79 17.17 1.78
N LEU A 106 -17.37 16.55 2.83
CA LEU A 106 -18.82 16.39 2.93
C LEU A 106 -19.56 17.73 2.97
N ARG A 107 -18.93 18.78 3.50
CA ARG A 107 -19.53 20.12 3.62
C ARG A 107 -19.77 20.78 2.26
N TRP A 108 -19.08 20.36 1.21
CA TRP A 108 -19.32 20.84 -0.15
C TRP A 108 -20.73 20.55 -0.65
N PHE A 109 -21.36 19.51 -0.11
CA PHE A 109 -22.71 19.08 -0.48
C PHE A 109 -23.82 19.66 0.43
N GLY A 110 -23.48 20.62 1.29
CA GLY A 110 -24.41 21.30 2.20
C GLY A 110 -24.42 20.76 3.62
N VAL A 111 -25.36 21.26 4.44
CA VAL A 111 -25.45 20.94 5.88
C VAL A 111 -26.11 19.57 6.13
N LEU A 112 -27.04 19.17 5.26
CA LEU A 112 -27.80 17.92 5.36
C LEU A 112 -27.19 16.85 4.46
N VAL A 113 -26.10 16.25 4.92
CA VAL A 113 -25.39 15.19 4.18
C VAL A 113 -26.03 13.82 4.47
N PRO A 114 -26.34 12.99 3.45
CA PRO A 114 -26.90 11.66 3.67
C PRO A 114 -25.96 10.74 4.44
N GLN A 115 -26.53 9.88 5.29
CA GLN A 115 -25.79 8.85 6.03
C GLN A 115 -24.97 7.92 5.14
N ASN A 116 -25.45 7.66 3.91
CA ASN A 116 -24.71 6.88 2.94
C ASN A 116 -23.40 7.58 2.51
N MET A 117 -23.37 8.91 2.42
CA MET A 117 -22.17 9.65 2.04
C MET A 117 -21.12 9.64 3.16
N HIS A 118 -21.57 9.68 4.43
CA HIS A 118 -20.70 9.44 5.58
C HIS A 118 -20.09 8.04 5.55
N LYS A 119 -20.90 7.00 5.25
CA LYS A 119 -20.41 5.63 5.10
C LYS A 119 -19.39 5.52 3.96
N ALA A 120 -19.67 6.13 2.81
CA ALA A 120 -18.73 6.15 1.69
C ALA A 120 -17.39 6.79 2.09
N LYS A 121 -17.42 7.94 2.77
CA LYS A 121 -16.20 8.59 3.29
C LYS A 121 -15.40 7.63 4.18
N SER A 122 -16.04 7.02 5.18
CA SER A 122 -15.36 6.09 6.09
C SER A 122 -14.78 4.87 5.36
N ILE A 123 -15.51 4.31 4.39
CA ILE A 123 -15.01 3.20 3.55
C ILE A 123 -13.77 3.64 2.79
N PHE A 124 -13.81 4.78 2.09
CA PHE A 124 -12.65 5.27 1.33
C PHE A 124 -11.45 5.61 2.20
N GLN A 125 -11.67 6.20 3.38
CA GLN A 125 -10.60 6.45 4.35
C GLN A 125 -9.93 5.14 4.78
N ASN A 126 -10.72 4.09 5.03
CA ASN A 126 -10.16 2.78 5.37
C ASN A 126 -9.45 2.11 4.16
N THR A 127 -9.97 2.30 2.94
CA THR A 127 -9.31 1.83 1.71
C THR A 127 -7.90 2.38 1.57
N ILE A 128 -7.65 3.63 1.97
CA ILE A 128 -6.30 4.21 1.92
C ILE A 128 -5.32 3.40 2.78
N ASN A 129 -5.73 2.91 3.95
CA ASN A 129 -4.90 2.03 4.79
C ASN A 129 -4.52 0.74 4.04
N TYR A 130 -5.51 0.07 3.43
CA TYR A 130 -5.25 -1.14 2.63
C TYR A 130 -4.35 -0.89 1.41
N VAL A 131 -4.46 0.28 0.78
CA VAL A 131 -3.57 0.67 -0.33
C VAL A 131 -2.13 0.79 0.18
N VAL A 132 -1.92 1.44 1.32
CA VAL A 132 -0.58 1.58 1.90
C VAL A 132 0.00 0.22 2.34
N GLU A 133 -0.82 -0.65 2.94
CA GLU A 133 -0.43 -2.03 3.24
C GLU A 133 -0.01 -2.78 1.96
N CYS A 134 -0.79 -2.66 0.88
CA CYS A 134 -0.46 -3.28 -0.41
C CYS A 134 0.88 -2.79 -0.96
N VAL A 135 1.16 -1.48 -0.85
CA VAL A 135 2.45 -0.89 -1.25
C VAL A 135 3.60 -1.46 -0.42
N ASN A 136 3.41 -1.64 0.89
CA ASN A 136 4.43 -2.24 1.76
C ASN A 136 4.73 -3.69 1.36
N VAL A 137 3.71 -4.51 1.09
CA VAL A 137 3.88 -5.88 0.58
C VAL A 137 4.59 -5.86 -0.77
N GLN A 138 4.25 -4.93 -1.66
CA GLN A 138 4.91 -4.77 -2.95
C GLN A 138 6.39 -4.39 -2.81
N MET A 139 6.75 -3.54 -1.86
CA MET A 139 8.15 -3.20 -1.57
C MET A 139 8.93 -4.43 -1.07
N GLN A 140 8.31 -5.27 -0.23
CA GLN A 140 8.92 -6.52 0.22
C GLN A 140 9.12 -7.51 -0.94
N LEU A 141 8.11 -7.66 -1.81
CA LEU A 141 8.21 -8.49 -3.03
C LEU A 141 9.37 -8.05 -3.92
N GLN A 142 9.53 -6.74 -4.14
CA GLN A 142 10.64 -6.20 -4.94
C GLN A 142 11.99 -6.44 -4.29
N THR A 143 12.07 -6.32 -2.96
CA THR A 143 13.29 -6.58 -2.21
C THR A 143 13.69 -8.06 -2.31
N ASN A 144 12.75 -8.97 -2.09
CA ASN A 144 12.98 -10.41 -2.21
C ASN A 144 13.41 -10.80 -3.64
N LEU A 145 12.84 -10.20 -4.68
CA LEU A 145 13.27 -10.46 -6.07
C LEU A 145 14.74 -10.09 -6.28
N LYS A 146 15.20 -8.96 -5.75
CA LYS A 146 16.62 -8.57 -5.81
C LYS A 146 17.49 -9.54 -5.04
N LEU A 147 17.07 -9.97 -3.84
CA LEU A 147 17.79 -10.98 -3.05
C LEU A 147 17.92 -12.31 -3.80
N ILE A 148 16.84 -12.77 -4.44
CA ILE A 148 16.83 -13.98 -5.27
C ILE A 148 17.83 -13.86 -6.42
N GLU A 149 17.87 -12.70 -7.09
CA GLU A 149 18.80 -12.46 -8.20
C GLU A 149 20.25 -12.50 -7.74
N MET A 150 20.57 -11.82 -6.62
CA MET A 150 21.92 -11.83 -6.04
C MET A 150 22.37 -13.23 -5.62
N LEU A 151 21.50 -14.02 -4.96
CA LEU A 151 21.83 -15.39 -4.57
C LEU A 151 22.03 -16.31 -5.77
N LYS A 152 21.25 -16.14 -6.83
CA LYS A 152 21.44 -16.88 -8.09
C LYS A 152 22.78 -16.56 -8.74
N GLN A 153 23.18 -15.29 -8.76
CA GLN A 153 24.48 -14.87 -9.28
C GLN A 153 25.63 -15.48 -8.46
N TYR A 154 25.51 -15.47 -7.13
CA TYR A 154 26.48 -16.09 -6.22
C TYR A 154 26.67 -17.59 -6.52
N ILE A 155 25.58 -18.37 -6.53
CA ILE A 155 25.61 -19.82 -6.80
C ILE A 155 26.22 -20.11 -8.19
N ASN A 156 25.88 -19.32 -9.21
CA ASN A 156 26.44 -19.51 -10.55
C ASN A 156 27.95 -19.20 -10.60
N SER A 157 28.42 -18.21 -9.85
CA SER A 157 29.84 -17.84 -9.79
C SER A 157 30.71 -18.92 -9.13
N GLU A 158 30.20 -19.59 -8.08
CA GLU A 158 30.90 -20.72 -7.45
C GLU A 158 31.01 -21.92 -8.40
N LYS A 159 29.95 -22.21 -9.17
CA LYS A 159 29.97 -23.30 -10.16
C LYS A 159 30.95 -23.11 -11.30
N VAL A 160 31.18 -21.86 -11.71
CA VAL A 160 32.20 -21.51 -12.73
C VAL A 160 33.62 -21.61 -12.15
N THR A 161 33.78 -21.42 -10.84
CA THR A 161 35.10 -21.47 -10.18
C THR A 161 35.50 -22.92 -9.81
N ALA A 162 34.53 -23.83 -9.69
CA ALA A 162 34.73 -25.25 -9.40
C ALA A 162 34.87 -26.16 -10.65
N ALA A 163 34.70 -25.61 -11.87
CA ALA A 163 34.82 -26.30 -13.15
C ALA A 163 36.13 -25.94 -13.87
#